data_AF-A0AAT9HPU3-F1
#
_entry.id   AF-A0AAT9HPU3-F1
#
_cell.length_a   1.000
_cell.length_b   1.000
_cell.length_c   1.000
_cell.angle_alpha   90.00
_cell.angle_beta   90.00
_cell.angle_gamma   90.00
#
_symmetry.space_group_name_H-M   'P 1'
#
loop_
_entity.id
_entity.type
_entity.pdbx_description
1 polymer ?
#
loop_
_entity_poly.entity_id
_entity_poly.type
_entity_poly.pdbx_seq_one_letter_code
_entity_poly.pdbx_strand_id
1 'polypeptide(L)' 'MKWLRSSYSTGANNCVETARPATGALAGLLAVRDSKAPDGPALIVPPHCWTRFLTAVR' A
#
# COMPACT_ATOMS: atom_id res chain seq x y z
N MET A 1 -9.10 -5.64 8.04
CA MET A 1 -7.94 -5.01 7.37
C MET A 1 -8.15 -3.50 7.36
N LYS A 2 -7.16 -2.70 7.79
CA LYS A 2 -7.29 -1.24 7.88
C LYS A 2 -6.40 -0.58 6.83
N TRP A 3 -7.02 0.13 5.89
CA TRP A 3 -6.33 0.93 4.88
C TRP A 3 -6.01 2.32 5.43
N LEU A 4 -4.80 2.79 5.15
CA LEU A 4 -4.28 4.09 5.49
C LEU A 4 -4.09 4.88 4.21
N ARG A 5 -4.84 5.98 4.07
CA ARG A 5 -4.74 6.91 2.96
C ARG A 5 -3.62 7.91 3.24
N SER A 6 -2.83 8.24 2.21
CA SER A 6 -1.82 9.29 2.32
C SER A 6 -2.45 10.66 2.56
N SER A 7 -1.90 11.46 3.47
CA SER A 7 -2.33 12.85 3.75
C SER A 7 -2.04 13.81 2.60
N TYR A 8 -1.16 13.44 1.66
CA TYR A 8 -0.89 14.20 0.43
C TYR A 8 -1.92 13.94 -0.68
N SER A 9 -2.94 13.12 -0.40
CA SER A 9 -4.08 12.87 -1.28
C SER A 9 -5.05 14.07 -1.26
N THR A 10 -4.57 15.26 -1.59
CA THR A 10 -5.38 16.48 -1.73
C THR A 10 -5.59 16.77 -3.21
N GLY A 11 -6.84 16.70 -3.67
CA GLY A 11 -7.16 16.84 -5.08
C GLY A 11 -6.97 15.54 -5.88
N ALA A 12 -7.86 15.32 -6.84
CA ALA A 12 -8.24 14.03 -7.40
C ALA A 12 -7.17 13.22 -8.17
N ASN A 13 -5.87 13.52 -8.07
CA ASN A 13 -4.94 12.99 -9.07
C ASN A 13 -4.01 11.84 -8.66
N ASN A 14 -3.61 11.63 -7.40
CA ASN A 14 -2.61 10.57 -7.08
C ASN A 14 -2.78 9.95 -5.67
N CYS A 15 -3.98 9.46 -5.35
CA CYS A 15 -4.29 8.97 -4.02
C CYS A 15 -3.97 7.47 -3.88
N VAL A 16 -2.94 7.11 -3.12
CA VAL A 16 -2.63 5.71 -2.77
C VAL A 16 -3.03 5.38 -1.34
N GLU A 17 -3.48 4.15 -1.13
CA GLU A 17 -3.80 3.58 0.17
C GLU A 17 -2.89 2.39 0.46
N THR A 18 -2.44 2.27 1.70
CA THR A 18 -1.58 1.17 2.14
C THR A 18 -2.20 0.43 3.31
N ALA A 19 -1.95 -0.87 3.41
CA ALA A 19 -2.40 -1.68 4.53
C ALA A 19 -1.36 -2.74 4.87
N ARG A 20 -1.31 -3.10 6.15
CA ARG A 20 -0.56 -4.26 6.64
C ARG A 20 -1.55 -5.28 7.18
N PRO A 21 -1.89 -6.33 6.42
CA PRO A 21 -2.74 -7.40 6.91
C PRO A 21 -2.07 -8.08 8.10
N ALA A 22 -2.82 -8.23 9.20
CA ALA A 22 -2.35 -8.89 10.41
C ALA A 22 -2.67 -10.40 10.42
N THR A 23 -3.59 -10.84 9.55
CA THR A 23 -4.13 -12.21 9.54
C THR A 23 -4.36 -12.71 8.10
N GLY A 24 -4.44 -14.03 7.92
CA GLY A 24 -4.65 -14.68 6.63
C GLY A 24 -3.38 -14.91 5.80
N ALA A 25 -3.53 -15.37 4.56
CA ALA A 25 -2.41 -15.73 3.67
C ALA A 25 -1.49 -14.54 3.32
N LEU A 26 -1.95 -13.31 3.53
CA LEU A 26 -1.21 -12.07 3.27
C LEU A 26 -0.67 -11.43 4.56
N ALA A 27 -0.76 -12.13 5.70
CA ALA A 27 -0.28 -11.62 6.98
C ALA A 27 1.21 -11.29 6.91
N GLY A 28 1.58 -10.10 7.40
CA GLY A 28 2.96 -9.64 7.39
C GLY A 28 3.45 -9.07 6.06
N LEU A 29 2.62 -9.05 5.01
CA LEU A 29 2.93 -8.38 3.74
C LEU A 29 2.46 -6.92 3.75
N LEU A 30 2.95 -6.12 2.81
CA LEU A 30 2.47 -4.76 2.57
C LEU A 30 1.55 -4.76 1.35
N ALA A 31 0.30 -4.32 1.54
CA ALA A 31 -0.64 -4.12 0.46
C ALA A 31 -0.68 -2.63 0.08
N VAL A 32 -0.62 -2.34 -1.21
CA VAL A 32 -0.76 -0.99 -1.77
C VAL A 32 -1.85 -1.02 -2.83
N ARG A 33 -2.78 -0.07 -2.80
CA ARG A 33 -3.82 0.06 -3.82
C ARG A 33 -4.04 1.51 -4.20
N ASP A 34 -4.66 1.71 -5.36
CA ASP A 34 -5.16 3.00 -5.79
C ASP A 34 -6.47 3.31 -5.04
N SER A 35 -6.57 4.51 -4.44
CA SER A 35 -7.76 4.91 -3.67
C SER A 35 -8.97 5.18 -4.57
N LYS A 36 -8.76 5.42 -5.86
CA LYS A 36 -9.79 5.64 -6.88
C LYS A 36 -10.40 4.31 -7.35
N ALA A 37 -9.69 3.19 -7.17
CA ALA A 37 -10.16 1.85 -7.49
C ALA A 37 -10.06 0.92 -6.27
N PRO A 38 -10.87 1.15 -5.21
CA PRO A 38 -10.78 0.39 -3.96
C PRO A 38 -11.08 -1.10 -4.12
N ASP A 39 -11.92 -1.46 -5.10
CA ASP A 39 -12.28 -2.84 -5.44
C ASP A 39 -11.31 -3.46 -6.46
N GLY A 40 -10.32 -2.69 -6.93
CA GLY A 40 -9.27 -3.15 -7.82
C GLY A 40 -8.23 -4.03 -7.11
N PRO A 41 -7.34 -4.68 -7.88
CA PRO A 41 -6.28 -5.50 -7.33
C PRO A 41 -5.29 -4.66 -6.51
N ALA A 42 -4.91 -5.16 -5.33
CA ALA A 42 -3.86 -4.58 -4.52
C ALA A 42 -2.50 -5.18 -4.89
N LEU A 43 -1.47 -4.35 -5.00
CA LEU A 43 -0.09 -4.79 -5.08
C LEU A 43 0.36 -5.30 -3.72
N ILE A 44 0.83 -6.54 -3.67
CA ILE A 44 1.35 -7.18 -2.46
C ILE A 44 2.87 -7.21 -2.51
N VAL A 45 3.50 -6.57 -1.53
CA VAL A 45 4.96 -6.41 -1.46
C VAL A 45 5.48 -7.05 -0.18
N PRO A 46 6.46 -7.96 -0.26
CA PRO A 46 7.17 -8.45 0.92
C PRO A 46 7.90 -7.32 1.66
N PRO A 47 8.00 -7.35 3.00
CA PRO A 47 8.65 -6.29 3.78
C PRO A 47 10.08 -5.98 3.33
N HIS A 48 10.87 -7.00 3.00
CA HIS A 48 12.25 -6.83 2.57
C HIS A 48 12.36 -6.10 1.22
N CYS A 49 11.42 -6.34 0.28
CA CYS A 49 11.34 -5.63 -0.98
C CYS A 49 11.00 -4.15 -0.75
N TRP A 50 10.07 -3.88 0.18
CA TRP A 50 9.70 -2.51 0.53
C TRP A 50 10.88 -1.75 1.14
N THR A 51 11.63 -2.36 2.05
CA THR A 51 12.85 -1.74 2.61
C THR A 51 13.86 -1.44 1.51
N ARG A 52 14.12 -2.39 0.59
CA ARG A 52 15.05 -2.16 -0.54
C ARG A 52 14.58 -1.04 -1.46
N PHE A 53 13.28 -0.95 -1.73
CA PHE A 53 12.69 0.12 -2.52
C PHE A 53 12.95 1.49 -1.89
N LEU A 54 12.70 1.63 -0.59
CA LEU A 54 12.95 2.88 0.15
C LEU A 54 14.43 3.28 0.17
N THR A 55 15.34 2.32 0.15
CA THR A 55 16.78 2.63 0.07
C THR A 55 17.25 3.00 -1.33
N ALA A 56 16.51 2.58 -2.36
CA ALA A 56 16.85 2.81 -3.77
C ALA A 56 16.27 4.13 -4.30
N VAL A 57 15.11 4.55 -3.78
CA VAL A 57 14.49 5.84 -4.09
C VAL A 57 15.08 6.89 -3.14
N ARG A 58 15.63 7.97 -3.70
CA ARG A 58 16.23 9.10 -2.97
C ARG A 58 15.65 10.41 -3.46
#